data_AF-A0A3E0QTK3-F1
#
_entry.id   AF-A0A3E0QTK3-F1
#
_cell.length_a   1.000
_cell.length_b   1.000
_cell.length_c   1.000
_cell.angle_alpha   90.00
_cell.angle_beta   90.00
_cell.angle_gamma   90.00
#
_symmetry.space_group_name_H-M   'P 1'
#
loop_
_entity.id
_entity.type
_entity.pdbx_description
1 polymer ?
#
loop_
_entity_poly.entity_id
_entity_poly.type
_entity_poly.pdbx_seq_one_letter_code
_entity_poly.pdbx_strand_id
1 'polypeptide(L)'
;MILYHVTTPKKAKNYRASGCIHAPVRGFTTFLAAMAWAIKTQRTVIYKVESEKAYKLPDHHNRFGEAWWLDEDVPIDRIKCVFSADKDA
;
A
#
# COMPACT_ATOMS: atom_id res chain seq x y z
N MET A 1 6.53 10.26 -5.28
CA MET A 1 6.15 10.07 -3.86
C MET A 1 6.22 8.60 -3.49
N ILE A 2 6.69 8.30 -2.28
CA ILE A 2 6.70 6.94 -1.72
C ILE A 2 5.49 6.79 -0.80
N LEU A 3 4.71 5.73 -0.99
CA LEU A 3 3.62 5.34 -0.10
C LEU A 3 3.74 3.88 0.34
N TYR A 4 3.07 3.54 1.43
CA TYR A 4 2.95 2.18 1.95
C TYR A 4 1.51 1.70 1.78
N HIS A 5 1.30 0.80 0.82
CA HIS A 5 0.02 0.20 0.47
C HIS A 5 -0.22 -1.09 1.25
N VAL A 6 -1.37 -1.17 1.93
CA VAL A 6 -1.76 -2.32 2.75
C VAL A 6 -2.77 -3.19 2.01
N THR A 7 -2.50 -4.48 1.89
CA THR A 7 -3.33 -5.42 1.11
C THR A 7 -3.41 -6.81 1.74
N THR A 8 -4.18 -7.70 1.11
CA THR A 8 -4.31 -9.10 1.51
C THR A 8 -3.41 -10.00 0.66
N PRO A 9 -3.02 -11.19 1.14
CA PRO A 9 -2.25 -12.16 0.34
C PRO A 9 -2.93 -12.51 -1.00
N LYS A 10 -4.27 -12.64 -1.00
CA LYS A 10 -5.07 -12.88 -2.20
C LYS A 10 -4.87 -11.77 -3.25
N LYS A 11 -4.97 -10.50 -2.83
CA LYS A 11 -4.76 -9.35 -3.74
C LYS A 11 -3.28 -9.24 -4.16
N ALA A 12 -2.35 -9.46 -3.24
CA ALA A 12 -0.92 -9.50 -3.54
C ALA A 12 -0.56 -10.53 -4.62
N LYS A 13 -1.21 -11.71 -4.60
CA LYS A 13 -1.08 -12.72 -5.67
C LYS A 13 -1.60 -12.19 -7.01
N ASN A 14 -2.75 -11.53 -7.01
CA ASN A 14 -3.32 -10.95 -8.23
C ASN A 14 -2.43 -9.86 -8.82
N TYR A 15 -1.83 -8.99 -7.99
CA TYR A 15 -0.92 -7.95 -8.48
C TYR A 15 0.30 -8.51 -9.21
N ARG A 16 0.85 -9.62 -8.70
CA ARG A 16 1.96 -10.33 -9.37
C ARG A 16 1.53 -10.97 -10.68
N ALA A 17 0.30 -11.49 -10.74
CA ALA A 17 -0.24 -12.11 -11.94
C ALA A 17 -0.61 -11.09 -13.02
N SER A 18 -1.13 -9.92 -12.65
CA SER A 18 -1.48 -8.84 -13.58
C SER A 18 -0.30 -7.94 -13.94
N GLY A 19 0.78 -7.95 -13.14
CA GLY A 19 1.95 -7.11 -13.33
C GLY A 19 1.79 -5.68 -12.79
N CYS A 20 0.71 -5.36 -12.06
CA CYS A 20 0.50 -4.06 -11.44
C CYS A 20 -0.49 -4.12 -10.26
N ILE A 21 -0.50 -3.06 -9.44
CA ILE A 21 -1.62 -2.74 -8.56
C ILE A 21 -2.56 -1.82 -9.33
N HIS A 22 -3.77 -2.28 -9.62
CA HIS A 22 -4.75 -1.48 -10.36
C HIS A 22 -5.29 -0.31 -9.55
N ALA A 23 -5.50 0.83 -10.23
CA ALA A 23 -6.11 2.02 -9.68
C ALA A 23 -7.53 1.76 -9.15
N PRO A 24 -7.98 2.50 -8.11
CA PRO A 24 -7.19 3.45 -7.35
C PRO A 24 -6.32 2.78 -6.28
N VAL A 25 -5.08 3.22 -6.15
CA VAL A 25 -4.15 2.71 -5.12
C VAL A 25 -4.14 3.67 -3.93
N ARG A 26 -4.32 3.14 -2.72
CA ARG A 26 -4.26 3.94 -1.48
C ARG A 26 -3.06 3.54 -0.65
N GLY A 27 -2.38 4.49 -0.05
CA GLY A 27 -1.26 4.21 0.83
C GLY A 27 -1.00 5.31 1.84
N PHE A 28 -0.11 5.02 2.79
CA PHE A 28 0.31 5.98 3.82
C PHE A 28 1.73 6.48 3.58
N THR A 29 2.05 7.67 4.05
CA THR A 29 3.41 8.23 3.97
C THR A 29 4.43 7.49 4.83
N THR A 30 4.00 6.77 5.86
CA THR A 30 4.91 6.05 6.77
C THR A 30 4.54 4.57 6.89
N PHE A 31 5.55 3.74 7.10
CA PHE A 31 5.37 2.31 7.34
C PHE A 31 4.54 2.06 8.60
N LEU A 32 4.76 2.84 9.66
CA LEU A 32 4.02 2.71 10.92
C LEU A 32 2.52 3.03 10.77
N ALA A 33 2.17 4.05 9.97
CA ALA A 33 0.78 4.34 9.66
C ALA A 33 0.12 3.20 8.88
N ALA A 34 0.85 2.61 7.93
CA ALA A 34 0.38 1.44 7.19
C ALA A 34 0.24 0.20 8.08
N MET A 35 1.15 -0.01 9.03
CA MET A 35 1.04 -1.09 10.03
C MET A 35 -0.16 -0.91 10.95
N ALA A 36 -0.40 0.30 11.47
CA ALA A 36 -1.59 0.59 12.27
C ALA A 36 -2.88 0.30 11.48
N TRP A 37 -2.89 0.64 10.19
CA TRP A 37 -4.00 0.32 9.30
C TRP A 37 -4.12 -1.18 9.00
N ALA A 38 -3.01 -1.88 8.86
CA ALA A 38 -2.95 -3.33 8.67
C ALA A 38 -3.58 -4.06 9.85
N ILE A 39 -3.26 -3.65 11.09
CA ILE A 39 -3.88 -4.16 12.31
C ILE A 39 -5.39 -3.87 12.30
N LYS A 40 -5.78 -2.60 12.10
CA LYS A 40 -7.20 -2.18 12.08
C LYS A 40 -8.04 -2.96 11.07
N THR A 41 -7.46 -3.28 9.90
CA THR A 41 -8.17 -3.92 8.78
C THR A 41 -7.87 -5.40 8.62
N GLN A 42 -7.11 -6.01 9.54
CA GLN A 42 -6.71 -7.42 9.50
C GLN A 42 -6.06 -7.82 8.16
N ARG A 43 -5.18 -6.95 7.65
CA ARG A 43 -4.41 -7.16 6.43
C ARG A 43 -2.97 -7.49 6.78
N THR A 44 -2.35 -8.38 6.01
CA THR A 44 -1.08 -8.99 6.39
C THR A 44 0.07 -8.72 5.42
N VAL A 45 -0.16 -7.92 4.37
CA VAL A 45 0.87 -7.59 3.37
C VAL A 45 0.98 -6.08 3.21
N ILE A 46 2.21 -5.55 3.20
CA ILE A 46 2.51 -4.15 2.90
C ILE A 46 3.50 -4.06 1.74
N TYR A 47 3.12 -3.25 0.75
CA TYR A 47 3.98 -2.84 -0.36
C TYR A 47 4.44 -1.39 -0.16
N LYS A 48 5.73 -1.12 -0.37
CA LYS A 48 6.21 0.22 -0.71
C LYS A 48 5.90 0.44 -2.20
N VAL A 49 5.26 1.55 -2.53
CA VAL A 49 4.89 1.91 -3.91
C VAL A 49 5.43 3.29 -4.24
N GLU A 50 5.84 3.48 -5.49
CA GLU A 50 6.39 4.73 -6.01
C GLU A 50 5.50 5.28 -7.13
N SER A 51 5.05 6.54 -6.98
CA SER A 51 4.17 7.19 -7.95
C SER A 51 4.35 8.71 -7.94
N GLU A 52 4.17 9.35 -9.08
CA GLU A 52 4.24 10.81 -9.24
C GLU A 52 2.86 11.48 -9.10
N LYS A 53 1.77 10.73 -9.29
CA LYS A 53 0.39 11.23 -9.27
C LYS A 53 -0.32 10.85 -7.97
N ALA A 54 -0.05 11.60 -6.91
CA ALA A 54 -0.63 11.38 -5.59
C ALA A 54 -1.56 12.53 -5.17
N TYR A 55 -2.71 12.18 -4.61
CA TYR A 55 -3.71 13.10 -4.08
C TYR A 55 -3.99 12.78 -2.61
N LYS A 56 -3.90 13.78 -1.75
CA LYS A 56 -4.07 13.60 -0.30
C LYS A 56 -5.54 13.27 0.02
N LEU A 57 -5.76 12.25 0.85
CA LEU A 57 -7.12 11.87 1.29
C LEU A 57 -7.47 12.63 2.58
N PRO A 58 -8.56 13.42 2.64
CA PRO A 58 -8.80 14.35 3.74
C PRO A 58 -9.08 13.71 5.12
N ASP A 59 -9.61 12.49 5.15
CA ASP A 59 -10.24 11.87 6.33
C ASP A 59 -9.64 10.51 6.72
N HIS A 60 -8.70 9.97 5.95
CA HIS A 60 -8.13 8.63 6.17
C HIS A 60 -6.76 8.65 6.86
N HIS A 61 -6.28 9.82 7.30
CA HIS A 61 -5.03 9.98 8.02
C HIS A 61 -5.07 9.32 9.41
N ASN A 62 -3.90 8.99 9.95
CA ASN A 62 -3.79 8.58 11.36
C ASN A 62 -2.60 9.30 12.02
N ARG A 63 -2.48 9.15 13.34
CA ARG A 63 -1.45 9.84 14.13
C ARG A 63 0.00 9.58 13.68
N PHE A 64 0.24 8.55 12.85
CA PHE A 64 1.57 8.13 12.42
C PHE A 64 1.89 8.56 10.98
N GLY A 65 0.92 9.05 10.22
CA GLY A 65 1.14 9.38 8.81
C GLY A 65 -0.12 9.71 8.03
N GLU A 66 0.10 10.25 6.85
CA GLU A 66 -0.96 10.75 5.98
C GLU A 66 -1.38 9.69 4.97
N ALA A 67 -2.69 9.49 4.76
CA ALA A 67 -3.24 8.72 3.65
C ALA A 67 -3.29 9.53 2.34
N TRP A 68 -2.96 8.85 1.26
CA TRP A 68 -2.95 9.37 -0.11
C TRP A 68 -3.56 8.34 -1.06
N TRP A 69 -4.12 8.85 -2.16
CA TRP A 69 -4.66 8.11 -3.29
C TRP A 69 -3.71 8.31 -4.49
N LEU A 70 -3.51 7.27 -5.29
CA LEU A 70 -2.83 7.31 -6.57
C LEU A 70 -3.86 6.99 -7.66
N ASP A 71 -4.02 7.90 -8.62
CA ASP A 71 -4.96 7.74 -9.75
C ASP A 71 -4.28 7.09 -10.96
N GLU A 72 -3.53 6.01 -10.70
CA GLU A 72 -2.85 5.26 -11.74
C GLU A 72 -2.61 3.83 -11.30
N ASP A 73 -2.53 2.92 -12.28
CA ASP A 73 -2.01 1.59 -12.07
C ASP A 73 -0.52 1.72 -11.69
N VAL A 74 -0.10 1.03 -10.64
CA VAL A 74 1.30 1.01 -10.21
C VAL A 74 1.95 -0.27 -10.71
N PRO A 75 2.84 -0.23 -11.71
CA PRO A 75 3.45 -1.42 -12.29
C PRO A 75 4.40 -2.12 -11.30
N ILE A 76 4.64 -3.42 -11.51
CA ILE A 76 5.34 -4.28 -10.54
C ILE A 76 6.78 -3.84 -10.26
N ASP A 77 7.45 -3.19 -11.22
CA ASP A 77 8.81 -2.64 -11.08
C ASP A 77 8.86 -1.44 -10.13
N ARG A 78 7.72 -0.80 -9.87
CA ARG A 78 7.55 0.33 -8.93
C ARG A 78 6.95 -0.09 -7.59
N ILE A 79 6.81 -1.40 -7.33
CA ILE A 79 6.37 -1.90 -6.03
C ILE A 79 7.39 -2.83 -5.40
N LYS A 80 7.57 -2.71 -4.08
CA LYS A 80 8.41 -3.60 -3.28
C LYS A 80 7.61 -4.13 -2.11
N CYS A 81 7.48 -5.44 -1.97
CA CYS A 81 6.93 -6.03 -0.75
C CYS A 81 7.92 -5.73 0.40
N VAL A 82 7.46 -5.01 1.42
CA VAL A 82 8.28 -4.62 2.58
C VAL A 82 7.85 -5.31 3.87
N PHE A 83 6.68 -5.93 3.86
CA PHE A 83 6.23 -6.81 4.94
C PHE A 83 5.20 -7.81 4.41
N SER A 84 5.31 -9.06 4.83
CA SER A 84 4.34 -10.13 4.65
C SER A 84 4.32 -10.99 5.90
N ALA A 85 3.20 -11.05 6.62
CA ALA A 85 3.13 -11.84 7.85
C ALA A 85 3.53 -13.31 7.63
N ASP A 86 3.13 -13.92 6.50
CA ASP A 86 3.49 -15.31 6.18
C ASP A 86 5.01 -15.57 6.02
N LYS A 87 5.83 -14.52 5.88
CA LYS A 87 7.28 -14.62 5.64
C LYS A 87 8.13 -13.97 6.71
N ASP A 88 7.65 -12.87 7.25
CA ASP A 88 8.41 -11.97 8.12
C ASP A 88 7.97 -12.05 9.59
N ALA A 89 6.99 -12.89 9.93
CA ALA A 89 6.45 -13.07 11.27
C ALA A 89 6.15 -14.53 11.62
#